data_AF-A0A0F8C5C4-F1
#
_entry.id   AF-A0A0F8C5C4-F1
#
_cell.length_a   1.000
_cell.length_b   1.000
_cell.length_c   1.000
_cell.angle_alpha   90.00
_cell.angle_beta   90.00
_cell.angle_gamma   90.00
#
_symmetry.space_group_name_H-M   'P 1'
#
loop_
_entity.id
_entity.type
_entity.pdbx_description
1 polymer ?
#
loop_
_entity_poly.entity_id
_entity_poly.type
_entity_poly.pdbx_seq_one_letter_code
_entity_poly.pdbx_strand_id
1 'polypeptide(L)'
;MGGLYRTGDGFYGRSDIYSENWTSYPGRGMYPGGGMYPGSGMYPGRISTSYNRSDFESNGELIYYTGFNESDELIETEYGPHWLYVHGGSCVDCHGTDGRGGYPVMMGFEVPPDIRYESLVSEEHEEEEEHPPYTDETIKRAIREGIDPSGEPLDLTMPRWKMTDKDVGDVVEYLKTL
;
A
#
# COMPACT_ATOMS: atom_id res chain seq x y z
N MET A 1 -55.54 7.84 -45.64
CA MET A 1 -55.71 6.52 -44.99
C MET A 1 -54.39 5.78 -45.11
N GLY A 2 -53.72 5.54 -43.98
CA GLY A 2 -52.32 5.13 -43.88
C GLY A 2 -52.07 3.65 -44.19
N GLY A 3 -50.87 3.36 -44.70
CA GLY A 3 -50.44 2.06 -45.22
C GLY A 3 -49.73 1.16 -44.20
N LEU A 4 -50.06 -0.13 -44.33
CA LEU A 4 -49.24 -1.36 -44.33
C LEU A 4 -48.01 -1.44 -43.41
N TYR A 5 -47.92 -2.46 -42.53
CA TYR A 5 -46.85 -3.50 -42.53
C TYR A 5 -47.33 -4.78 -41.79
N ARG A 6 -47.04 -5.94 -42.39
CA ARG A 6 -47.41 -7.30 -41.96
C ARG A 6 -46.54 -7.81 -40.80
N THR A 7 -47.17 -8.57 -39.90
CA THR A 7 -46.54 -9.37 -38.85
C THR A 7 -46.30 -10.82 -39.27
N GLY A 8 -45.11 -11.32 -38.92
CA GLY A 8 -44.84 -12.71 -38.52
C GLY A 8 -44.52 -13.70 -39.63
N ASP A 9 -43.29 -14.25 -39.62
CA ASP A 9 -42.94 -15.63 -40.05
C ASP A 9 -41.47 -15.97 -39.68
N GLY A 10 -41.19 -17.20 -39.24
CA GLY A 10 -39.84 -17.79 -39.11
C GLY A 10 -39.59 -18.59 -37.82
N PHE A 11 -40.02 -19.87 -37.70
CA PHE A 11 -39.33 -21.14 -38.05
C PHE A 11 -38.26 -21.66 -37.04
N TYR A 12 -38.42 -22.93 -36.65
CA TYR A 12 -37.61 -23.77 -35.74
C TYR A 12 -36.30 -24.32 -36.37
N GLY A 13 -35.26 -24.55 -35.55
CA GLY A 13 -34.12 -25.46 -35.82
C GLY A 13 -32.79 -24.95 -35.25
N ARG A 14 -32.40 -25.31 -34.01
CA ARG A 14 -31.50 -26.40 -33.56
C ARG A 14 -29.99 -26.13 -33.75
N SER A 15 -29.29 -26.27 -32.62
CA SER A 15 -27.85 -26.40 -32.29
C SER A 15 -26.82 -26.48 -33.42
N ASP A 16 -25.63 -25.90 -33.20
CA ASP A 16 -24.32 -26.60 -33.14
C ASP A 16 -23.22 -25.58 -32.73
N ILE A 17 -22.51 -25.82 -31.61
CA ILE A 17 -21.08 -26.22 -31.55
C ILE A 17 -20.13 -25.19 -32.18
N TYR A 18 -19.43 -24.42 -31.34
CA TYR A 18 -18.24 -23.67 -31.75
C TYR A 18 -16.99 -24.27 -31.12
N SER A 19 -16.15 -24.84 -31.99
CA SER A 19 -14.75 -25.18 -31.73
C SER A 19 -13.91 -24.76 -32.94
N GLU A 20 -12.76 -24.12 -32.66
CA GLU A 20 -11.54 -23.99 -33.48
C GLU A 20 -11.63 -23.03 -34.70
N ASN A 21 -10.60 -22.34 -35.19
CA ASN A 21 -9.15 -22.37 -35.00
C ASN A 21 -8.54 -21.04 -35.53
N TRP A 22 -7.26 -20.83 -35.22
CA TRP A 22 -6.31 -19.74 -35.45
C TRP A 22 -6.26 -19.21 -36.92
N THR A 23 -5.87 -17.98 -37.26
CA THR A 23 -4.48 -17.45 -37.33
C THR A 23 -4.51 -16.05 -37.99
N SER A 24 -3.68 -15.08 -37.56
CA SER A 24 -2.76 -14.27 -38.40
C SER A 24 -2.43 -12.88 -37.81
N TYR A 25 -1.17 -12.69 -37.42
CA TYR A 25 -0.51 -11.39 -37.17
C TYR A 25 -0.16 -10.69 -38.50
N PRO A 26 -0.02 -9.34 -38.53
CA PRO A 26 1.26 -8.64 -38.28
C PRO A 26 1.04 -7.32 -37.48
N GLY A 27 1.97 -6.65 -36.79
CA GLY A 27 3.40 -6.77 -36.51
C GLY A 27 3.87 -5.45 -35.86
N ARG A 28 4.83 -5.55 -34.93
CA ARG A 28 5.82 -4.55 -34.44
C ARG A 28 5.38 -3.28 -33.68
N GLY A 29 5.82 -3.24 -32.42
CA GLY A 29 6.16 -2.03 -31.65
C GLY A 29 6.65 -2.40 -30.25
N MET A 30 7.96 -2.35 -30.02
CA MET A 30 8.64 -2.74 -28.77
C MET A 30 8.35 -1.81 -27.58
N TYR A 31 8.09 -2.39 -26.39
CA TYR A 31 8.54 -1.88 -25.09
C TYR A 31 9.08 -3.06 -24.26
N PRO A 32 10.24 -2.92 -23.58
CA PRO A 32 10.87 -4.02 -22.85
C PRO A 32 10.40 -4.08 -21.39
N GLY A 33 10.24 -5.30 -20.85
CA GLY A 33 10.38 -5.57 -19.41
C GLY A 33 9.14 -5.40 -18.54
N GLY A 34 8.03 -6.07 -18.85
CA GLY A 34 6.95 -6.29 -17.88
C GLY A 34 7.22 -7.53 -17.05
N GLY A 35 7.83 -7.36 -15.87
CA GLY A 35 7.96 -8.41 -14.88
C GLY A 35 6.58 -8.98 -14.53
N MET A 36 6.49 -10.31 -14.57
CA MET A 36 5.31 -11.07 -14.19
C MET A 36 4.89 -10.70 -12.77
N TYR A 37 3.70 -10.12 -12.60
CA TYR A 37 2.98 -10.22 -11.33
C TYR A 37 2.61 -11.69 -11.15
N PRO A 38 3.13 -12.43 -10.15
CA PRO A 38 2.49 -13.69 -9.80
C PRO A 38 1.18 -13.32 -9.13
N GLY A 39 0.06 -13.74 -9.74
CA GLY A 39 -1.24 -13.62 -9.12
C GLY A 39 -1.25 -14.37 -7.79
N SER A 40 -1.18 -13.61 -6.69
CA SER A 40 -1.42 -14.11 -5.34
C SER A 40 -2.90 -14.42 -5.21
N GLY A 41 -3.21 -15.71 -5.27
CA GLY A 41 -4.54 -16.27 -5.15
C GLY A 41 -5.21 -15.87 -3.83
N MET A 42 -6.53 -15.78 -3.94
CA MET A 42 -7.49 -15.51 -2.87
C MET A 42 -7.21 -16.26 -1.55
N TYR A 43 -7.23 -15.49 -0.46
CA TYR A 43 -7.14 -15.76 0.99
C TYR A 43 -7.67 -17.14 1.48
N PRO A 44 -7.00 -17.77 2.46
CA PRO A 44 -7.27 -17.45 3.87
C PRO A 44 -6.03 -17.47 4.80
N GLY A 45 -5.87 -16.41 5.59
CA GLY A 45 -4.90 -16.32 6.70
C GLY A 45 -3.77 -15.32 6.43
N ARG A 46 -3.86 -14.14 7.05
CA ARG A 46 -2.88 -13.03 7.12
C ARG A 46 -1.55 -13.30 6.38
N ILE A 47 -1.45 -12.86 5.13
CA ILE A 47 -0.22 -12.91 4.34
C ILE A 47 0.30 -11.48 4.24
N SER A 48 1.05 -11.04 5.25
CA SER A 48 2.18 -10.16 4.95
C SER A 48 3.09 -10.95 4.02
N THR A 49 3.66 -10.30 3.00
CA THR A 49 4.76 -10.84 2.18
C THR A 49 5.65 -11.70 3.06
N SER A 50 5.95 -12.94 2.63
CA SER A 50 6.63 -13.95 3.45
C SER A 50 8.11 -13.59 3.68
N TYR A 51 8.36 -12.49 4.37
CA TYR A 51 9.65 -12.16 4.96
C TYR A 51 9.87 -13.14 6.09
N ASN A 52 11.01 -13.84 6.07
CA ASN A 52 11.39 -14.63 7.22
C ASN A 52 11.89 -13.66 8.29
N ARG A 53 11.28 -13.67 9.47
CA ARG A 53 11.53 -12.66 10.51
C ARG A 53 12.97 -12.64 11.02
N SER A 54 13.74 -13.71 10.75
CA SER A 54 15.17 -13.80 11.03
C SER A 54 16.06 -12.99 10.09
N ASP A 55 15.50 -12.43 9.01
CA ASP A 55 16.26 -11.80 7.94
C ASP A 55 16.52 -10.31 8.22
N PHE A 56 15.94 -9.76 9.30
CA PHE A 56 16.07 -8.34 9.66
C PHE A 56 17.19 -8.11 10.67
N GLU A 57 17.92 -7.02 10.49
CA GLU A 57 19.08 -6.65 11.30
C GLU A 57 18.68 -5.96 12.62
N SER A 58 17.45 -5.47 12.72
CA SER A 58 16.91 -4.80 13.91
C SER A 58 15.40 -5.02 14.11
N ASN A 59 14.91 -4.78 15.33
CA ASN A 59 13.46 -4.79 15.62
C ASN A 59 12.72 -3.72 14.80
N GLY A 60 13.32 -2.54 14.63
CA GLY A 60 12.73 -1.45 13.84
C GLY A 60 12.53 -1.81 12.38
N GLU A 61 13.52 -2.47 11.78
CA GLU A 61 13.43 -2.99 10.43
C GLU A 61 12.35 -4.09 10.31
N LEU A 62 12.33 -5.06 11.23
CA LEU A 62 11.29 -6.09 11.27
C LEU A 62 9.88 -5.48 11.31
N ILE A 63 9.67 -4.49 12.18
CA ILE A 63 8.39 -3.78 12.30
C ILE A 63 8.06 -3.05 10.98
N TYR A 64 9.03 -2.34 10.40
CA TYR A 64 8.85 -1.59 9.17
C TYR A 64 8.34 -2.46 8.01
N TYR A 65 8.89 -3.66 7.87
CA TYR A 65 8.57 -4.57 6.76
C TYR A 65 7.41 -5.52 7.01
N THR A 66 7.06 -5.79 8.27
CA THR A 66 6.10 -6.86 8.59
C THR A 66 4.96 -6.43 9.51
N GLY A 67 5.14 -5.35 10.28
CA GLY A 67 4.20 -4.95 11.34
C GLY A 67 4.27 -5.81 12.60
N PHE A 68 5.22 -6.75 12.69
CA PHE A 68 5.48 -7.55 13.89
C PHE A 68 6.68 -7.00 14.67
N ASN A 69 6.68 -7.16 15.99
CA ASN A 69 7.84 -6.87 16.84
C ASN A 69 8.71 -8.13 17.07
N GLU A 70 9.84 -7.94 17.75
CA GLU A 70 10.80 -9.00 18.12
C GLU A 70 10.20 -10.11 19.01
N SER A 71 9.06 -9.84 19.66
CA SER A 71 8.32 -10.80 20.48
C SER A 71 7.30 -11.62 19.66
N ASP A 72 7.31 -11.48 18.32
CA ASP A 72 6.38 -12.11 17.38
C ASP A 72 4.93 -11.63 17.54
N GLU A 73 4.73 -10.45 18.11
CA GLU A 73 3.41 -9.83 18.27
C GLU A 73 3.12 -8.92 17.08
N LEU A 74 1.93 -9.10 16.47
CA LEU A 74 1.43 -8.16 15.47
C LEU A 74 1.02 -6.87 16.17
N ILE A 75 1.60 -5.75 15.73
CA ILE A 75 1.28 -4.44 16.30
C ILE A 75 -0.11 -4.02 15.81
N GLU A 76 -1.02 -3.79 16.75
CA GLU A 76 -2.37 -3.32 16.45
C GLU A 76 -2.37 -1.87 15.94
N THR A 77 -3.36 -1.53 15.13
CA THR A 77 -3.62 -0.15 14.72
C THR A 77 -5.01 0.29 15.14
N GLU A 78 -5.17 1.57 15.49
CA GLU A 78 -6.47 2.17 15.80
C GLU A 78 -7.15 2.73 14.55
N TYR A 79 -6.36 3.37 13.68
CA TYR A 79 -6.77 3.92 12.39
C TYR A 79 -5.90 3.35 11.26
N GLY A 80 -6.28 3.63 10.01
CA GLY A 80 -5.59 3.18 8.81
C GLY A 80 -6.59 2.69 7.74
N PRO A 81 -6.09 2.27 6.58
CA PRO A 81 -6.94 1.84 5.49
C PRO A 81 -7.48 0.44 5.78
N HIS A 82 -8.74 0.19 5.41
CA HIS A 82 -9.45 -1.05 5.78
C HIS A 82 -8.70 -2.32 5.36
N TRP A 83 -7.98 -2.29 4.23
CA TRP A 83 -7.22 -3.44 3.74
C TRP A 83 -6.10 -3.87 4.69
N LEU A 84 -5.50 -2.94 5.45
CA LEU A 84 -4.44 -3.24 6.42
C LEU A 84 -4.95 -4.18 7.53
N TYR A 85 -6.19 -3.97 7.99
CA TYR A 85 -6.83 -4.81 9.01
C TYR A 85 -7.17 -6.22 8.51
N VAL A 86 -7.56 -6.33 7.23
CA VAL A 86 -8.04 -7.59 6.64
C VAL A 86 -6.88 -8.43 6.12
N HIS A 87 -5.90 -7.81 5.48
CA HIS A 87 -4.82 -8.51 4.78
C HIS A 87 -3.51 -8.53 5.57
N GLY A 88 -3.38 -7.63 6.55
CA GLY A 88 -2.08 -7.29 7.12
C GLY A 88 -1.35 -6.29 6.24
N GLY A 89 -0.38 -5.61 6.82
CA GLY A 89 0.48 -4.65 6.15
C GLY A 89 1.38 -3.95 7.16
N SER A 90 2.31 -3.14 6.69
CA SER A 90 3.28 -2.41 7.49
C SER A 90 3.70 -1.10 6.81
N CYS A 91 4.67 -0.41 7.39
CA CYS A 91 5.17 0.88 6.90
C CYS A 91 5.59 0.82 5.43
N VAL A 92 6.26 -0.27 5.03
CA VAL A 92 6.80 -0.49 3.68
C VAL A 92 5.75 -0.46 2.58
N ASP A 93 4.49 -0.82 2.88
CA ASP A 93 3.43 -0.92 1.87
C ASP A 93 3.00 0.45 1.31
N CYS A 94 3.19 1.50 2.11
CA CYS A 94 2.90 2.90 1.72
C CYS A 94 4.17 3.73 1.53
N HIS A 95 5.20 3.48 2.33
CA HIS A 95 6.45 4.26 2.31
C HIS A 95 7.56 3.67 1.44
N GLY A 96 7.35 2.47 0.88
CA GLY A 96 8.33 1.77 0.05
C GLY A 96 9.47 1.17 0.86
N THR A 97 10.40 0.48 0.19
CA THR A 97 11.60 -0.10 0.83
C THR A 97 12.68 0.92 1.11
N ASP A 98 12.65 2.04 0.39
CA ASP A 98 13.60 3.14 0.49
C ASP A 98 13.05 4.35 1.26
N GLY A 99 11.88 4.21 1.90
CA GLY A 99 11.27 5.26 2.70
C GLY A 99 10.74 6.47 1.94
N ARG A 100 10.82 6.49 0.60
CA ARG A 100 10.45 7.67 -0.20
C ARG A 100 8.94 7.90 -0.34
N GLY A 101 8.12 6.92 0.03
CA GLY A 101 6.67 7.02 -0.17
C GLY A 101 6.27 7.01 -1.63
N GLY A 102 5.18 7.73 -1.92
CA GLY A 102 4.66 7.85 -3.28
C GLY A 102 3.63 6.80 -3.69
N TYR A 103 3.19 5.92 -2.78
CA TYR A 103 2.18 4.89 -3.06
C TYR A 103 0.78 5.38 -2.64
N PRO A 104 -0.07 5.86 -3.56
CA PRO A 104 -1.34 6.47 -3.18
C PRO A 104 -2.29 5.44 -2.58
N VAL A 105 -2.88 5.79 -1.44
CA VAL A 105 -3.86 4.94 -0.77
C VAL A 105 -5.25 5.33 -1.24
N MET A 106 -6.08 4.34 -1.60
CA MET A 106 -7.47 4.60 -1.96
C MET A 106 -8.20 5.30 -0.80
N MET A 107 -8.89 6.41 -1.10
CA MET A 107 -9.56 7.28 -0.12
C MET A 107 -8.62 8.09 0.80
N GLY A 108 -7.32 8.13 0.50
CA GLY A 108 -6.41 9.12 1.07
C GLY A 108 -6.51 10.46 0.33
N PHE A 109 -6.35 11.55 1.06
CA PHE A 109 -6.22 12.91 0.55
C PHE A 109 -4.76 13.27 0.27
N GLU A 110 -3.84 12.63 0.96
CA GLU A 110 -2.40 12.82 0.81
C GLU A 110 -1.72 11.58 0.22
N VAL A 111 -0.67 11.81 -0.57
CA VAL A 111 0.23 10.75 -1.01
C VAL A 111 1.24 10.53 0.13
N PRO A 112 1.49 9.28 0.57
CA PRO A 112 2.47 9.02 1.62
C PRO A 112 3.83 9.68 1.32
N PRO A 113 4.37 10.48 2.24
CA PRO A 113 5.59 11.26 2.00
C PRO A 113 6.88 10.46 2.18
N ASP A 114 8.00 11.11 1.88
CA ASP A 114 9.36 10.65 2.20
C ASP A 114 9.58 10.69 3.73
N ILE A 115 9.76 9.52 4.33
CA ILE A 115 9.96 9.33 5.78
C ILE A 115 11.40 8.98 6.14
N ARG A 116 12.35 9.16 5.21
CA ARG A 116 13.78 9.06 5.57
C ARG A 116 14.08 10.11 6.61
N TYR A 117 14.85 9.74 7.63
CA TYR A 117 15.07 10.62 8.77
C TYR A 117 15.67 11.97 8.35
N GLU A 118 16.59 11.97 7.36
CA GLU A 118 17.15 13.20 6.80
C GLU A 118 16.11 14.15 6.21
N SER A 119 15.04 13.61 5.61
CA SER A 119 13.94 14.38 5.03
C SER A 119 13.07 14.96 6.13
N LEU A 120 12.67 14.11 7.09
CA LEU A 120 11.79 14.48 8.20
C LEU A 120 12.36 15.60 9.07
N VAL A 121 13.68 15.60 9.33
CA VAL A 121 14.33 16.60 10.20
C VAL A 121 14.88 17.80 9.44
N SER A 122 14.75 17.84 8.12
CA SER A 122 15.23 18.96 7.31
C SER A 122 14.37 20.21 7.52
N GLU A 123 14.96 21.40 7.39
CA GLU A 123 14.19 22.66 7.35
C GLU A 123 13.67 22.98 5.95
N GLU A 124 14.21 22.31 4.92
CA GLU A 124 13.76 22.40 3.53
C GLU A 124 12.66 21.38 3.27
N HIS A 125 11.49 21.60 3.86
CA HIS A 125 10.31 20.90 3.42
C HIS A 125 9.89 21.40 2.03
N GLU A 126 9.26 20.54 1.23
CA GLU A 126 8.58 20.99 0.00
C GLU A 126 7.62 22.13 0.38
N GLU A 127 7.44 23.14 -0.49
CA GLU A 127 6.71 24.39 -0.18
C GLU A 127 5.26 24.18 0.34
N GLU A 128 4.77 22.94 0.36
CA GLU A 128 3.45 22.51 0.82
C GLU A 128 3.43 21.92 2.24
N GLU A 129 4.55 21.57 2.89
CA GLU A 129 4.49 21.10 4.29
C GLU A 129 4.52 22.28 5.28
N GLU A 130 3.39 22.53 5.92
CA GLU A 130 3.16 23.68 6.81
C GLU A 130 3.70 23.49 8.24
N HIS A 131 4.51 22.45 8.49
CA HIS A 131 4.96 22.09 9.83
C HIS A 131 6.46 22.32 10.06
N PRO A 132 6.90 22.55 11.31
CA PRO A 132 8.33 22.60 11.62
C PRO A 132 8.99 21.23 11.41
N PRO A 133 10.34 21.17 11.35
CA PRO A 133 11.06 19.92 11.24
C PRO A 133 10.67 18.93 12.33
N TYR A 134 10.67 17.65 11.97
CA TYR A 134 10.45 16.60 12.94
C TYR A 134 11.62 16.47 13.92
N THR A 135 11.30 15.96 15.10
CA THR A 135 12.21 15.45 16.11
C THR A 135 11.87 13.99 16.39
N ASP A 136 12.76 13.23 17.04
CA ASP A 136 12.44 11.85 17.44
C ASP A 136 11.09 11.73 18.17
N GLU A 137 10.78 12.69 19.04
CA GLU A 137 9.52 12.68 19.80
C GLU A 137 8.31 13.00 18.92
N THR A 138 8.42 13.92 17.97
CA THR A 138 7.30 14.20 17.05
C THR A 138 7.13 13.09 16.01
N ILE A 139 8.18 12.37 15.61
CA ILE A 139 8.07 11.16 14.78
C ILE A 139 7.32 10.07 15.54
N LYS A 140 7.69 9.82 16.80
CA LYS A 140 6.97 8.85 17.64
C LYS A 140 5.50 9.23 17.82
N ARG A 141 5.21 10.53 17.95
CA ARG A 141 3.83 11.04 18.01
C ARG A 141 3.09 10.84 16.70
N ALA A 142 3.70 11.14 15.56
CA ALA A 142 3.13 10.89 14.24
C ALA A 142 2.78 9.39 14.05
N ILE A 143 3.66 8.48 14.43
CA ILE A 143 3.43 7.03 14.29
C ILE A 143 2.27 6.54 15.17
N ARG A 144 2.19 7.00 16.42
CA ARG A 144 1.22 6.48 17.41
C ARG A 144 -0.13 7.20 17.35
N GLU A 145 -0.09 8.52 17.21
CA GLU A 145 -1.27 9.40 17.32
C GLU A 145 -1.69 9.94 15.95
N GLY A 146 -0.81 9.90 14.94
CA GLY A 146 -1.06 10.50 13.63
C GLY A 146 -1.20 12.00 13.73
N ILE A 147 -0.29 12.63 14.47
CA ILE A 147 -0.21 14.08 14.67
C ILE A 147 1.20 14.53 14.28
N ASP A 148 1.27 15.51 13.39
CA ASP A 148 2.51 16.08 12.86
C ASP A 148 3.24 16.95 13.92
N PRO A 149 4.37 17.59 13.59
CA PRO A 149 5.08 18.49 14.49
C PRO A 149 4.31 19.78 14.82
N SER A 150 3.45 20.26 13.91
CA SER A 150 2.63 21.47 14.09
C SER A 150 1.43 21.24 15.03
N GLY A 151 1.06 19.98 15.26
CA GLY A 151 -0.11 19.58 16.04
C GLY A 151 -1.33 19.24 15.18
N GLU A 152 -1.20 19.26 13.86
CA GLU A 152 -2.26 18.93 12.93
C GLU A 152 -2.36 17.41 12.72
N PRO A 153 -3.59 16.88 12.51
CA PRO A 153 -3.79 15.46 12.27
C PRO A 153 -3.33 15.06 10.86
N LEU A 154 -2.58 13.96 10.77
CA LEU A 154 -2.20 13.34 9.51
C LEU A 154 -3.41 12.68 8.83
N ASP A 155 -3.31 12.41 7.52
CA ASP A 155 -4.35 11.68 6.77
C ASP A 155 -4.77 10.38 7.49
N LEU A 156 -6.08 10.10 7.55
CA LEU A 156 -6.64 8.92 8.25
C LEU A 156 -6.17 7.58 7.67
N THR A 157 -5.64 7.58 6.44
CA THR A 157 -5.02 6.41 5.81
C THR A 157 -3.63 6.10 6.37
N MET A 158 -2.95 7.02 7.05
CA MET A 158 -1.75 6.67 7.81
C MET A 158 -2.16 5.86 9.05
N PRO A 159 -1.67 4.64 9.30
CA PRO A 159 -2.12 3.89 10.46
C PRO A 159 -1.63 4.48 11.78
N ARG A 160 -2.47 4.41 12.83
CA ARG A 160 -2.13 4.82 14.20
C ARG A 160 -1.70 3.59 14.99
N TRP A 161 -0.40 3.37 15.10
CA TRP A 161 0.15 2.13 15.61
C TRP A 161 0.23 2.11 17.14
N LYS A 162 -0.34 1.07 17.75
CA LYS A 162 -0.30 0.85 19.21
C LYS A 162 1.03 0.20 19.60
N MET A 163 2.11 0.95 19.46
CA MET A 163 3.47 0.51 19.78
C MET A 163 3.84 0.79 21.23
N THR A 164 4.68 -0.07 21.79
CA THR A 164 5.41 0.25 23.04
C THR A 164 6.43 1.36 22.79
N ASP A 165 6.91 2.03 23.85
CA ASP A 165 7.97 3.04 23.72
C ASP A 165 9.26 2.45 23.13
N LYS A 166 9.54 1.17 23.39
CA LYS A 166 10.67 0.45 22.81
C LYS A 166 10.47 0.27 21.30
N ASP A 167 9.33 -0.28 20.89
CA ASP A 167 9.08 -0.60 19.48
C ASP A 167 9.09 0.65 18.60
N VAL A 168 8.42 1.74 19.04
CA VAL A 168 8.44 2.99 18.27
C VAL A 168 9.84 3.63 18.26
N GLY A 169 10.62 3.47 19.34
CA GLY A 169 12.02 3.89 19.38
C GLY A 169 12.88 3.12 18.38
N ASP A 170 12.73 1.80 18.33
CA ASP A 170 13.46 0.95 17.39
C ASP A 170 13.11 1.28 15.93
N VAL A 171 11.83 1.57 15.63
CA VAL A 171 11.41 2.05 14.29
C VAL A 171 12.08 3.38 13.96
N VAL A 172 12.10 4.35 14.87
CA VAL A 172 12.78 5.64 14.64
C VAL A 172 14.29 5.44 14.39
N GLU A 173 14.94 4.53 15.12
CA GLU A 173 16.34 4.20 14.85
C GLU A 173 16.53 3.56 13.48
N TYR A 174 15.60 2.72 13.01
CA TYR A 174 15.65 2.20 11.65
C TYR A 174 15.47 3.29 10.59
N LEU A 175 14.55 4.25 10.78
CA LEU A 175 14.36 5.37 9.85
C LEU A 175 15.63 6.21 9.67
N LYS A 176 16.51 6.27 10.68
CA LYS A 176 17.82 6.95 10.60
C LYS A 176 18.81 6.26 9.67
N THR A 177 18.53 5.02 9.26
CA THR A 177 19.38 4.25 8.35
C THR A 177 18.92 4.31 6.89
N LEU A 178 17.72 4.85 6.63
CA LEU A 178 17.12 4.99 5.29
C LEU A 178 17.64 6.22 4.53
#